data_AF-A0A1J5FK46-F1
#
_entry.id   AF-A0A1J5FK46-F1
#
_cell.length_a   1.000
_cell.length_b   1.000
_cell.length_c   1.000
_cell.angle_alpha   90.00
_cell.angle_beta   90.00
_cell.angle_gamma   90.00
#
_symmetry.space_group_name_H-M   'P 1'
#
loop_
_entity.id
_entity.type
_entity.pdbx_description
1 polymer ?
#
loop_
_entity_poly.entity_id
_entity_poly.type
_entity_poly.pdbx_seq_one_letter_code
_entity_poly.pdbx_strand_id
1 'polypeptide(L)'
;MSKFYLLLWLSWALRVTVCSLVLACGFSFLITLFLYFNQGMPTPNEEVVTALFDLFKFWFALLWNFTFLVALFRSLKYIFNNPHAGYELKLLNCKRDEVLQEIGYGDLIKVWRKWFMLLIWLVGSFMILSLAYTYMFTSLNGVFEWFTIYWLFGFVLVAGYFSFIMMGSRCTRVKVKRC
;
A
#
# COMPACT_ATOMS: atom_id res chain seq x y z
N MET A 1 22.60 0.17 -8.60
CA MET A 1 21.28 0.84 -8.71
C MET A 1 20.12 -0.16 -8.70
N SER A 2 20.02 -1.16 -9.60
CA SER A 2 18.82 -2.05 -9.59
C SER A 2 18.66 -2.88 -8.30
N LYS A 3 19.75 -3.41 -7.73
CA LYS A 3 19.72 -4.10 -6.42
C LYS A 3 19.16 -3.23 -5.29
N PHE A 4 19.44 -1.93 -5.31
CA PHE A 4 18.90 -0.97 -4.35
C PHE A 4 17.38 -0.84 -4.51
N TYR A 5 16.89 -0.58 -5.73
CA TYR A 5 15.45 -0.43 -5.98
C TYR A 5 14.67 -1.71 -5.68
N LEU A 6 15.24 -2.88 -5.95
CA LEU A 6 14.63 -4.17 -5.63
C LEU A 6 14.52 -4.38 -4.12
N LEU A 7 15.59 -4.14 -3.36
CA LEU A 7 15.57 -4.31 -1.90
C LEU A 7 14.69 -3.25 -1.21
N LEU A 8 14.72 -2.02 -1.71
CA LEU A 8 13.81 -0.96 -1.29
C LEU A 8 12.36 -1.40 -1.50
N TRP A 9 12.01 -1.83 -2.72
CA TRP A 9 10.68 -2.30 -3.06
C TRP A 9 10.24 -3.49 -2.23
N LEU A 10 11.10 -4.50 -2.03
CA LEU A 10 10.75 -5.70 -1.26
C LEU A 10 10.47 -5.34 0.21
N SER A 11 11.33 -4.51 0.81
CA SER A 11 11.12 -4.04 2.19
C SER A 11 9.85 -3.20 2.33
N TRP A 12 9.55 -2.36 1.34
CA TRP A 12 8.35 -1.55 1.27
C TRP A 12 7.10 -2.42 1.10
N ALA A 13 7.11 -3.35 0.15
CA ALA A 13 6.00 -4.23 -0.17
C ALA A 13 5.64 -5.09 1.04
N LEU A 14 6.63 -5.74 1.67
CA LEU A 14 6.41 -6.53 2.88
C LEU A 14 5.78 -5.67 3.98
N ARG A 15 6.32 -4.46 4.21
CA ARG A 15 5.80 -3.57 5.25
C ARG A 15 4.38 -3.09 4.97
N VAL A 16 4.05 -2.73 3.73
CA VAL A 16 2.69 -2.31 3.34
C VAL A 16 1.72 -3.48 3.53
N THR A 17 2.09 -4.67 3.09
CA THR A 17 1.28 -5.89 3.26
C THR A 17 1.02 -6.16 4.73
N VAL A 18 2.06 -6.30 5.54
CA VAL A 18 1.93 -6.63 6.97
C VAL A 18 1.18 -5.53 7.71
N CYS A 19 1.51 -4.26 7.48
CA CYS A 19 0.87 -3.14 8.18
C CYS A 19 -0.62 -3.03 7.83
N SER A 20 -1.00 -3.21 6.56
CA SER A 20 -2.41 -3.18 6.15
C SER A 20 -3.19 -4.36 6.73
N LEU A 21 -2.65 -5.58 6.69
CA LEU A 21 -3.31 -6.78 7.22
C LEU A 21 -3.48 -6.71 8.74
N VAL A 22 -2.45 -6.28 9.48
CA VAL A 22 -2.53 -6.15 10.94
C VAL A 22 -3.56 -5.11 11.35
N LEU A 23 -3.57 -3.94 10.68
CA LEU A 23 -4.56 -2.91 10.96
C LEU A 23 -5.97 -3.37 10.59
N ALA A 24 -6.15 -4.03 9.44
CA ALA A 24 -7.46 -4.54 9.00
C ALA A 24 -7.99 -5.61 9.96
N CYS A 25 -7.14 -6.53 10.39
CA CYS A 25 -7.48 -7.55 11.38
C CYS A 25 -7.86 -6.91 12.71
N GLY A 26 -7.06 -5.97 13.22
CA GLY A 26 -7.35 -5.28 14.47
C GLY A 26 -8.67 -4.51 14.45
N PHE A 27 -8.92 -3.72 13.41
CA PHE A 27 -10.19 -2.99 13.30
C PHE A 27 -11.39 -3.92 13.08
N SER A 28 -11.25 -4.97 12.25
CA SER A 28 -12.33 -5.92 12.02
C SER A 28 -12.71 -6.65 13.31
N PHE A 29 -11.70 -7.08 14.07
CA PHE A 29 -11.89 -7.72 15.36
C PHE A 29 -12.57 -6.80 16.39
N LEU A 30 -12.20 -5.51 16.44
CA LEU A 30 -12.84 -4.56 17.33
C LEU A 30 -14.33 -4.34 16.97
N ILE A 31 -14.66 -4.27 15.67
CA ILE A 31 -16.04 -4.12 15.23
C ILE A 31 -16.86 -5.38 15.56
N THR A 32 -16.31 -6.58 15.30
CA THR A 32 -17.03 -7.81 15.61
C THR A 32 -17.24 -8.01 17.11
N LEU A 33 -16.23 -7.70 17.93
CA LEU A 33 -16.39 -7.68 19.38
C LEU A 33 -17.45 -6.68 19.82
N PHE A 34 -17.42 -5.46 19.28
CA PHE A 34 -18.41 -4.44 19.62
C PHE A 34 -19.85 -4.90 19.29
N LEU A 35 -20.05 -5.51 18.12
CA LEU A 35 -21.34 -6.08 17.72
C LEU A 35 -21.78 -7.22 18.65
N TYR A 36 -20.85 -8.08 19.06
CA TYR A 36 -21.13 -9.17 20.00
C TYR A 36 -21.54 -8.66 21.40
N PHE A 37 -20.85 -7.64 21.91
CA PHE A 37 -21.23 -6.98 23.16
C PHE A 37 -22.60 -6.32 23.06
N ASN A 38 -22.89 -5.64 21.94
CA ASN A 38 -24.17 -4.97 21.73
C ASN A 38 -25.35 -5.96 21.61
N GLN A 39 -25.08 -7.20 21.22
CA GLN A 39 -26.07 -8.30 21.19
C GLN A 39 -26.29 -8.98 22.55
N GLY A 40 -25.63 -8.50 23.61
CA GLY A 40 -25.84 -9.03 24.97
C GLY A 40 -25.04 -10.29 25.29
N MET A 41 -23.95 -10.55 24.57
CA MET A 41 -23.02 -11.67 24.82
C MET A 41 -23.73 -13.05 24.91
N PRO A 42 -24.42 -13.49 23.83
CA PRO A 42 -25.01 -14.82 23.80
C PRO A 42 -23.91 -15.88 24.01
N THR A 43 -24.25 -16.99 24.68
CA THR A 43 -23.31 -18.09 24.91
C THR A 43 -22.73 -18.58 23.59
N PRO A 44 -21.40 -18.75 23.48
CA PRO A 44 -20.76 -19.11 22.23
C PRO A 44 -21.11 -20.56 21.84
N ASN A 45 -22.18 -20.70 21.06
CA ASN A 45 -22.52 -21.92 20.34
C ASN A 45 -21.86 -21.91 18.96
N GLU A 46 -21.79 -23.06 18.29
CA GLU A 46 -21.18 -23.18 16.95
C GLU A 46 -21.77 -22.19 15.92
N GLU A 47 -23.08 -21.98 15.97
CA GLU A 47 -23.78 -21.01 15.11
C GLU A 47 -23.33 -19.57 15.38
N VAL A 48 -23.15 -19.22 16.66
CA VAL A 48 -22.71 -17.88 17.08
C VAL A 48 -21.27 -17.64 16.62
N VAL A 49 -20.38 -18.61 16.82
CA VAL A 49 -18.98 -18.52 16.37
C VAL A 49 -18.89 -18.37 14.85
N THR A 50 -19.70 -19.12 14.10
CA THR A 50 -19.75 -19.04 12.63
C THR A 50 -20.23 -17.66 12.18
N ALA A 51 -21.29 -17.14 12.79
CA ALA A 51 -21.81 -15.80 12.49
C ALA A 51 -20.80 -14.69 12.81
N LEU A 52 -20.09 -14.78 13.94
CA LEU A 52 -19.00 -13.86 14.29
C LEU A 52 -17.86 -13.90 13.26
N PHE A 53 -17.51 -15.09 12.77
CA PHE A 53 -16.47 -15.25 11.75
C PHE A 53 -16.89 -14.65 10.40
N ASP A 54 -18.14 -14.82 10.00
CA ASP A 54 -18.67 -14.20 8.77
C ASP A 54 -18.70 -12.67 8.86
N LEU A 55 -19.09 -12.13 10.02
CA LEU A 55 -18.99 -10.70 10.31
C LEU A 55 -17.54 -10.23 10.21
N PHE A 56 -16.60 -10.97 10.80
CA PHE A 56 -15.18 -10.62 10.76
C PHE A 56 -14.65 -10.60 9.33
N LYS A 57 -14.99 -11.60 8.52
CA LYS A 57 -14.58 -11.68 7.11
C LYS A 57 -15.13 -10.52 6.29
N PHE A 58 -16.40 -10.18 6.51
CA PHE A 58 -17.05 -9.05 5.83
C PHE A 58 -16.37 -7.72 6.17
N TRP A 59 -16.22 -7.41 7.46
CA TRP A 59 -15.57 -6.17 7.90
C TRP A 59 -14.10 -6.10 7.53
N PHE A 60 -13.40 -7.25 7.55
CA PHE A 60 -12.01 -7.34 7.13
C PHE A 60 -11.83 -6.91 5.68
N ALA A 61 -12.65 -7.43 4.75
CA ALA A 61 -12.56 -7.06 3.33
C ALA A 61 -12.78 -5.55 3.11
N LEU A 62 -13.74 -4.96 3.82
CA LEU A 62 -14.04 -3.53 3.71
C LEU A 62 -12.92 -2.67 4.31
N LEU A 63 -12.50 -2.97 5.54
CA LEU A 63 -11.45 -2.24 6.26
C LEU A 63 -10.07 -2.40 5.63
N TRP A 64 -9.81 -3.52 4.95
CA TRP A 64 -8.54 -3.72 4.27
C TRP A 64 -8.26 -2.65 3.21
N ASN A 65 -9.28 -2.15 2.50
CA ASN A 65 -9.14 -1.03 1.56
C ASN A 65 -8.64 0.25 2.25
N PHE A 66 -9.28 0.62 3.37
CA PHE A 66 -8.95 1.83 4.10
C PHE A 66 -7.57 1.74 4.75
N THR A 67 -7.30 0.62 5.40
CA THR A 67 -6.01 0.37 6.06
C THR A 67 -4.87 0.26 5.07
N PHE A 68 -5.12 -0.23 3.84
CA PHE A 68 -4.15 -0.22 2.76
C PHE A 68 -3.76 1.20 2.35
N LEU A 69 -4.70 2.12 2.18
CA LEU A 69 -4.40 3.55 1.92
C LEU A 69 -3.57 4.17 3.05
N VAL A 70 -3.93 3.89 4.30
CA VAL A 70 -3.17 4.36 5.47
C VAL A 70 -1.76 3.76 5.48
N ALA A 71 -1.61 2.48 5.15
CA ALA A 71 -0.32 1.81 5.07
C ALA A 71 0.57 2.42 3.97
N LEU A 72 0.01 2.73 2.80
CA LEU A 72 0.72 3.44 1.73
C LEU A 72 1.24 4.80 2.21
N PHE A 73 0.44 5.60 2.91
CA PHE A 73 0.89 6.87 3.48
C PHE A 73 2.00 6.68 4.52
N ARG A 74 1.84 5.75 5.47
CA ARG A 74 2.84 5.50 6.53
C ARG A 74 4.15 4.94 5.98
N SER A 75 4.09 4.18 4.88
CA SER A 75 5.27 3.55 4.28
C SER A 75 6.27 4.56 3.71
N LEU A 76 5.82 5.73 3.29
CA LEU A 76 6.68 6.77 2.73
C LEU A 76 7.66 7.35 3.77
N LYS A 77 7.19 7.56 5.02
CA LYS A 77 8.10 7.95 6.11
C LYS A 77 9.20 6.92 6.34
N TYR A 78 8.85 5.64 6.24
CA TYR A 78 9.82 4.56 6.42
C TYR A 78 10.91 4.54 5.34
N ILE A 79 10.50 4.71 4.08
CA ILE A 79 11.40 4.76 2.92
C ILE A 79 12.46 5.86 3.05
N PHE A 80 12.07 7.01 3.61
CA PHE A 80 12.93 8.17 3.73
C PHE A 80 13.80 8.17 5.01
N ASN A 81 13.36 7.48 6.08
CA ASN A 81 14.06 7.48 7.37
C ASN A 81 14.96 6.26 7.60
N ASN A 82 14.96 5.27 6.70
CA ASN A 82 15.82 4.09 6.86
C ASN A 82 16.76 3.91 5.67
N PRO A 83 18.02 3.49 5.93
CA PRO A 83 18.93 3.08 4.90
C PRO A 83 18.48 1.75 4.29
N HIS A 84 18.52 1.66 2.98
CA HIS A 84 18.23 0.45 2.23
C HIS A 84 19.45 0.07 1.41
N ALA A 85 20.02 -1.12 1.66
CA ALA A 85 21.17 -1.65 0.91
C ALA A 85 22.39 -0.69 0.81
N GLY A 86 22.67 0.08 1.86
CA GLY A 86 23.78 1.03 1.90
C GLY A 86 23.54 2.36 1.17
N TYR A 87 22.28 2.66 0.84
CA TYR A 87 21.87 3.95 0.28
C TYR A 87 20.64 4.50 1.01
N GLU A 88 20.56 5.82 1.11
CA GLU A 88 19.44 6.56 1.70
C GLU A 88 18.78 7.47 0.66
N LEU A 89 17.45 7.49 0.67
CA LEU A 89 16.68 8.50 -0.04
C LEU A 89 16.61 9.75 0.83
N LYS A 90 17.26 10.82 0.37
CA LYS A 90 17.32 12.10 1.08
C LYS A 90 16.46 13.13 0.37
N LEU A 91 15.64 13.83 1.15
CA LEU A 91 14.75 14.88 0.67
C LEU A 91 15.48 16.22 0.80
N LEU A 92 15.61 16.93 -0.31
CA LEU A 92 16.25 18.25 -0.36
C LEU A 92 15.28 19.33 0.10
N ASN A 93 15.80 20.30 0.84
CA ASN A 93 15.05 21.46 1.30
C ASN A 93 14.58 22.34 0.11
N CYS A 94 13.65 23.26 0.33
CA CYS A 94 13.06 24.10 -0.74
C CYS A 94 14.09 24.93 -1.54
N LYS A 95 15.28 25.19 -0.97
CA LYS A 95 16.41 25.87 -1.62
C LYS A 95 17.39 24.94 -2.36
N ARG A 96 17.15 23.61 -2.36
CA ARG A 96 17.99 22.55 -2.98
C ARG A 96 19.39 22.34 -2.40
N ASP A 97 19.79 23.13 -1.39
CA ASP A 97 21.16 23.11 -0.87
C ASP A 97 21.36 22.19 0.34
N GLU A 98 20.34 21.96 1.15
CA GLU A 98 20.45 21.21 2.41
C GLU A 98 19.60 19.93 2.41
N VAL A 99 20.19 18.86 2.95
CA VAL A 99 19.53 17.58 3.20
C VAL A 99 18.81 17.65 4.55
N LEU A 100 17.52 17.37 4.57
CA LEU A 100 16.78 17.24 5.84
C LEU A 100 17.27 15.98 6.57
N GLN A 101 17.71 16.13 7.83
CA GLN A 101 18.25 15.03 8.65
C GLN A 101 17.16 14.13 9.22
N GLU A 102 16.00 14.68 9.58
CA GLU A 102 14.83 13.90 10.00
C GLU A 102 13.60 14.38 9.23
N ILE A 103 12.91 13.45 8.57
CA ILE A 103 11.75 13.78 7.73
C ILE A 103 10.47 13.55 8.54
N GLY A 104 9.77 14.66 8.83
CA GLY A 104 8.45 14.68 9.46
C GLY A 104 7.31 14.42 8.48
N TYR A 105 6.11 14.12 9.00
CA TYR A 105 4.93 13.87 8.16
C TYR A 105 4.49 15.10 7.35
N GLY A 106 4.73 16.32 7.84
CA GLY A 106 4.36 17.57 7.15
C GLY A 106 5.12 17.79 5.84
N ASP A 107 6.42 17.48 5.82
CA ASP A 107 7.28 17.68 4.64
C ASP A 107 7.02 16.64 3.55
N LEU A 108 6.57 15.46 3.96
CA LEU A 108 6.23 14.34 3.07
C LEU A 108 4.96 14.59 2.26
N ILE A 109 4.04 15.47 2.67
CA ILE A 109 2.73 15.62 2.01
C ILE A 109 2.87 15.96 0.52
N LYS A 110 3.78 16.88 0.16
CA LYS A 110 3.99 17.30 -1.24
C LYS A 110 4.56 16.17 -2.10
N VAL A 111 5.51 15.39 -1.56
CA VAL A 111 6.11 14.25 -2.25
C VAL A 111 5.11 13.10 -2.34
N TRP A 112 4.39 12.83 -1.24
CA TRP A 112 3.32 11.83 -1.17
C TRP A 112 2.25 12.08 -2.22
N ARG A 113 1.74 13.31 -2.37
CA ARG A 113 0.72 13.62 -3.38
C ARG A 113 1.20 13.32 -4.81
N LYS A 114 2.44 13.73 -5.13
CA LYS A 114 3.01 13.47 -6.47
C LYS A 114 3.25 11.98 -6.71
N TRP A 115 3.78 11.28 -5.71
CA TRP A 115 4.02 9.84 -5.80
C TRP A 115 2.72 9.04 -5.88
N PHE A 116 1.72 9.40 -5.07
CA PHE A 116 0.42 8.73 -5.08
C PHE A 116 -0.31 8.94 -6.41
N MET A 117 -0.25 10.16 -6.97
CA MET A 117 -0.76 10.43 -8.31
C MET A 117 -0.04 9.56 -9.37
N LEU A 118 1.29 9.46 -9.30
CA LEU A 118 2.07 8.59 -10.19
C LEU A 118 1.66 7.12 -10.07
N LEU A 119 1.40 6.66 -8.85
CA LEU A 119 0.95 5.29 -8.58
C LEU A 119 -0.42 5.04 -9.22
N ILE A 120 -1.38 5.96 -9.07
CA ILE A 120 -2.69 5.86 -9.71
C ILE A 120 -2.56 5.76 -11.23
N TRP A 121 -1.72 6.60 -11.85
CA TRP A 121 -1.48 6.56 -13.30
C TRP A 121 -0.89 5.22 -13.74
N LEU A 122 0.08 4.68 -13.01
CA LEU A 122 0.68 3.38 -13.31
C LEU A 122 -0.32 2.23 -13.16
N VAL A 123 -1.12 2.23 -12.09
CA VAL A 123 -2.16 1.23 -11.88
C VAL A 123 -3.20 1.29 -13.01
N GLY A 124 -3.64 2.49 -13.40
CA GLY A 124 -4.54 2.67 -14.53
C GLY A 124 -3.95 2.13 -15.84
N SER A 125 -2.66 2.35 -16.08
CA SER A 125 -1.97 1.77 -17.24
C SER A 125 -1.92 0.24 -17.18
N PHE A 126 -1.66 -0.36 -16.01
CA PHE A 126 -1.70 -1.82 -15.86
C PHE A 126 -3.09 -2.40 -16.04
N MET A 127 -4.14 -1.70 -15.59
CA MET A 127 -5.51 -2.12 -15.83
C MET A 127 -5.84 -2.16 -17.33
N ILE A 128 -5.45 -1.13 -18.09
CA ILE A 128 -5.65 -1.10 -19.54
C ILE A 128 -4.88 -2.24 -20.23
N LEU A 129 -3.62 -2.45 -19.86
CA LEU A 129 -2.81 -3.55 -20.39
C LEU A 129 -3.42 -4.92 -20.07
N SER A 130 -3.90 -5.10 -18.84
CA SER A 130 -4.55 -6.34 -18.41
C SER A 130 -5.84 -6.59 -19.17
N LEU A 131 -6.62 -5.55 -19.48
CA LEU A 131 -7.83 -5.67 -20.30
C LEU A 131 -7.52 -6.09 -21.73
N ALA A 132 -6.51 -5.47 -22.34
CA ALA A 132 -6.06 -5.87 -23.68
C ALA A 132 -5.60 -7.34 -23.67
N TYR A 133 -4.89 -7.76 -22.62
CA TYR A 133 -4.46 -9.14 -22.46
C TYR A 133 -5.63 -10.11 -22.29
N THR A 134 -6.60 -9.82 -21.40
CA THR A 134 -7.76 -10.71 -21.20
C THR A 134 -8.61 -10.79 -22.46
N TYR A 135 -8.78 -9.69 -23.19
CA TYR A 135 -9.49 -9.67 -24.46
C TYR A 135 -8.81 -10.55 -25.55
N MET A 136 -7.48 -10.58 -25.58
CA MET A 136 -6.73 -11.34 -26.59
C MET A 136 -6.56 -12.84 -26.25
N PHE A 137 -6.47 -13.18 -24.96
CA PHE A 137 -6.03 -14.52 -24.53
C PHE A 137 -7.05 -15.30 -23.69
N THR A 138 -8.18 -14.69 -23.30
CA THR A 138 -9.20 -15.34 -22.46
C THR A 138 -10.61 -15.06 -22.95
N SER A 139 -11.59 -15.81 -22.46
CA SER A 139 -13.01 -15.57 -22.73
C SER A 139 -13.64 -14.48 -21.85
N LEU A 140 -12.84 -13.84 -20.98
CA LEU A 140 -13.30 -12.83 -20.03
C LEU A 140 -13.30 -11.47 -20.71
N ASN A 141 -14.49 -10.96 -21.01
CA ASN A 141 -14.68 -9.75 -21.80
C ASN A 141 -14.79 -8.50 -20.92
N GLY A 142 -15.22 -8.65 -19.66
CA GLY A 142 -15.48 -7.54 -18.75
C GLY A 142 -14.45 -7.39 -17.64
N VAL A 143 -14.12 -6.15 -17.26
CA VAL A 143 -13.30 -5.83 -16.07
C VAL A 143 -13.88 -6.53 -14.83
N PHE A 144 -15.21 -6.45 -14.65
CA PHE A 144 -15.89 -6.97 -13.46
C PHE A 144 -15.89 -8.49 -13.34
N GLU A 145 -15.54 -9.22 -14.40
CA GLU A 145 -15.52 -10.69 -14.38
C GLU A 145 -14.27 -11.25 -13.70
N TRP A 146 -13.16 -10.52 -13.75
CA TRP A 146 -11.88 -10.96 -13.21
C TRP A 146 -11.26 -10.00 -12.20
N PHE A 147 -11.62 -8.71 -12.24
CA PHE A 147 -11.03 -7.70 -11.39
C PHE A 147 -11.52 -7.86 -9.95
N THR A 148 -10.58 -8.15 -9.06
CA THR A 148 -10.80 -8.25 -7.62
C THR A 148 -9.85 -7.32 -6.89
N ILE A 149 -10.13 -7.09 -5.60
CA ILE A 149 -9.24 -6.33 -4.71
C ILE A 149 -7.80 -6.89 -4.69
N TYR A 150 -7.65 -8.21 -4.85
CA TYR A 150 -6.33 -8.85 -4.89
C TYR A 150 -5.54 -8.47 -6.14
N TRP A 151 -6.20 -8.33 -7.29
CA TRP A 151 -5.59 -7.83 -8.52
C TRP A 151 -5.18 -6.37 -8.38
N LEU A 152 -6.05 -5.52 -7.81
CA LEU A 152 -5.72 -4.13 -7.52
C LEU A 152 -4.49 -4.03 -6.59
N PHE A 153 -4.46 -4.83 -5.53
CA PHE A 153 -3.32 -4.91 -4.63
C PHE A 153 -2.03 -5.31 -5.36
N GLY A 154 -2.10 -6.34 -6.20
CA GLY A 154 -0.98 -6.76 -7.05
C GLY A 154 -0.50 -5.64 -7.98
N PHE A 155 -1.41 -4.95 -8.67
CA PHE A 155 -1.07 -3.82 -9.53
C PHE A 155 -0.42 -2.67 -8.75
N VAL A 156 -0.89 -2.38 -7.53
CA VAL A 156 -0.26 -1.36 -6.67
C VAL A 156 1.15 -1.76 -6.27
N LEU A 157 1.38 -3.03 -5.92
CA LEU A 157 2.73 -3.51 -5.59
C LEU A 157 3.67 -3.39 -6.78
N VAL A 158 3.25 -3.84 -7.96
CA VAL A 158 4.05 -3.73 -9.19
C VAL A 158 4.28 -2.26 -9.56
N ALA A 159 3.25 -1.42 -9.49
CA ALA A 159 3.35 0.02 -9.72
C ALA A 159 4.32 0.68 -8.72
N GLY A 160 4.33 0.22 -7.47
CA GLY A 160 5.28 0.64 -6.45
C GLY A 160 6.73 0.54 -6.92
N TYR A 161 7.12 -0.58 -7.53
CA TYR A 161 8.48 -0.80 -8.03
C TYR A 161 8.87 0.28 -9.07
N PHE A 162 8.04 0.47 -10.10
CA PHE A 162 8.29 1.48 -11.14
C PHE A 162 8.22 2.91 -10.59
N SER A 163 7.34 3.16 -9.63
CA SER A 163 7.19 4.47 -9.00
C SER A 163 8.46 4.89 -8.24
N PHE A 164 9.15 3.97 -7.57
CA PHE A 164 10.40 4.28 -6.86
C PHE A 164 11.55 4.57 -7.82
N ILE A 165 11.62 3.84 -8.93
CA ILE A 165 12.61 4.12 -9.99
C ILE A 165 12.38 5.51 -10.57
N MET A 166 11.13 5.86 -10.89
CA MET A 166 10.79 7.20 -11.39
C MET A 166 11.03 8.29 -10.35
N MET A 167 10.74 8.03 -9.08
CA MET A 167 11.00 8.98 -8.01
C MET A 167 12.50 9.27 -7.86
N GLY A 168 13.34 8.24 -7.87
CA GLY A 168 14.80 8.40 -7.74
C GLY A 168 15.48 9.00 -8.98
N SER A 169 14.90 8.84 -10.18
CA SER A 169 15.49 9.32 -11.43
C SER A 169 14.98 10.70 -11.88
N ARG A 170 13.68 11.00 -11.68
CA ARG A 170 13.05 12.22 -12.21
C ARG A 170 12.72 13.27 -11.15
N CYS A 171 12.69 12.92 -9.87
CA CYS A 171 12.35 13.88 -8.83
C CYS A 171 13.59 14.68 -8.41
N THR A 172 13.66 15.95 -8.83
CA THR A 172 14.78 16.86 -8.48
C THR A 172 14.93 17.12 -6.97
N ARG A 173 13.92 16.79 -6.16
CA ARG A 173 13.93 16.95 -4.70
C ARG A 173 14.42 15.71 -3.95
N VAL A 174 14.58 14.58 -4.63
CA VAL A 174 14.99 13.32 -4.02
C VAL A 174 16.37 12.97 -4.55
N LYS A 175 17.36 12.84 -3.67
CA LYS A 175 18.69 12.36 -4.03
C LYS A 175 18.97 11.04 -3.34
N VAL A 176 19.55 10.11 -4.09
CA VAL A 176 20.08 8.87 -3.55
C VAL A 176 21.51 9.17 -3.08
N LYS A 177 21.76 9.12 -1.77
CA LYS A 177 23.10 9.25 -1.20
C LYS A 177 23.56 7.87 -0.73
N ARG A 178 24.82 7.52 -0.97
CA ARG A 178 25.42 6.33 -0.36
C ARG A 178 25.59 6.60 1.14
N CYS A 179 25.19 5.65 1.98
CA CYS A 179 25.48 5.66 3.41
C CYS A 179 26.97 5.39 3.64
#